data_AF-A0A9W9AEA6-F1
#
_entry.id   AF-A0A9W9AEA6-F1
#
_cell.length_a   1.000
_cell.length_b   1.000
_cell.length_c   1.000
_cell.angle_alpha   90.00
_cell.angle_beta   90.00
_cell.angle_gamma   90.00
#
_symmetry.space_group_name_H-M   'P 1'
#
loop_
_entity.id
_entity.type
_entity.pdbx_description
1 polymer ?
#
loop_
_entity_poly.entity_id
_entity_poly.type
_entity_poly.pdbx_seq_one_letter_code
_entity_poly.pdbx_strand_id
1 'polypeptide(L)'
;LEHTLMECKIPGQQEVWERAKEIWEGTGSRWKDINFGVIMGCGLIDFKKEDGKKSTGLSRLFRIIVLESTYLIWKLRNERVIGGKD
;
A
#
# COMPACT_ATOMS: atom_id res chain seq x y z
N LEU A 1 9.68 11.46 2.45
CA LEU A 1 8.97 10.16 2.31
C LEU A 1 7.49 10.39 2.08
N GLU A 2 6.79 11.10 2.96
CA GLU A 2 5.37 11.45 2.77
C GLU A 2 5.07 12.08 1.41
N HIS A 3 5.80 13.14 1.04
CA HIS A 3 5.65 13.77 -0.28
C HIS A 3 5.82 12.77 -1.44
N THR A 4 6.82 11.89 -1.39
CA THR A 4 7.08 10.88 -2.43
C THR A 4 6.01 9.78 -2.49
N LEU A 5 5.46 9.41 -1.34
CA LEU A 5 4.54 8.26 -1.20
C LEU A 5 3.07 8.65 -1.32
N MET A 6 2.73 9.93 -1.11
CA MET A 6 1.36 10.44 -1.03
C MET A 6 1.08 11.65 -1.94
N GLU A 7 2.04 12.55 -2.18
CA GLU A 7 1.75 13.88 -2.76
C GLU A 7 2.40 14.14 -4.13
N CYS A 8 3.42 13.37 -4.48
CA CYS A 8 4.17 13.57 -5.71
C CYS A 8 3.33 13.09 -6.89
N LYS A 9 3.05 13.96 -7.87
CA LYS A 9 2.38 13.62 -9.14
C LYS A 9 3.27 12.73 -10.01
N ILE A 10 3.57 11.54 -9.53
CA ILE A 10 4.31 10.52 -10.25
C ILE A 10 3.27 9.75 -11.06
N PRO A 11 3.42 9.66 -12.40
CA PRO A 11 2.63 8.75 -13.20
C PRO A 11 2.80 7.32 -12.64
N GLY A 12 1.70 6.68 -12.23
CA GLY A 12 1.71 5.31 -11.71
C GLY A 12 1.53 5.17 -10.19
N GLN A 13 1.66 6.22 -9.38
CA GLN A 13 1.40 6.11 -7.93
C GLN A 13 -0.07 5.76 -7.65
N GLN A 14 -0.99 6.50 -8.28
CA GLN A 14 -2.42 6.23 -8.19
C GLN A 14 -2.75 4.83 -8.69
N GLU A 15 -2.20 4.43 -9.84
CA GLU A 15 -2.43 3.10 -10.42
C GLU A 15 -1.95 1.98 -9.50
N VAL A 16 -0.80 2.14 -8.85
CA VAL A 16 -0.31 1.15 -7.86
C VAL A 16 -1.27 1.03 -6.69
N TRP A 17 -1.76 2.15 -6.15
CA TRP A 17 -2.73 2.11 -5.05
C TRP A 17 -4.10 1.57 -5.46
N GLU A 18 -4.55 1.84 -6.68
CA GLU A 18 -5.77 1.26 -7.25
C GLU A 18 -5.64 -0.26 -7.38
N ARG A 19 -4.55 -0.76 -7.96
CA ARG A 19 -4.29 -2.22 -8.05
C ARG A 19 -4.15 -2.87 -6.68
N ALA A 20 -3.50 -2.19 -5.73
CA ALA A 20 -3.40 -2.66 -4.35
C ALA A 20 -4.78 -2.82 -3.70
N LYS A 21 -5.68 -1.86 -3.94
CA LYS A 21 -7.07 -1.90 -3.49
C LYS A 21 -7.84 -3.04 -4.14
N GLU A 22 -7.73 -3.23 -5.46
CA GLU A 22 -8.38 -4.34 -6.18
C GLU A 22 -7.97 -5.71 -5.62
N ILE A 23 -6.68 -5.92 -5.38
CA ILE A 23 -6.17 -7.16 -4.77
C ILE A 23 -6.78 -7.38 -3.39
N TRP A 24 -6.88 -6.32 -2.58
CA TRP A 24 -7.49 -6.41 -1.26
C TRP A 24 -8.98 -6.68 -1.30
N GLU A 25 -9.72 -6.06 -2.22
CA GLU A 25 -11.16 -6.26 -2.37
C GLU A 25 -11.50 -7.71 -2.73
N GLY A 26 -10.60 -8.42 -3.41
CA GLY A 26 -10.69 -9.87 -3.64
C GLY A 26 -10.77 -10.73 -2.35
N THR A 27 -10.44 -10.17 -1.19
CA THR A 27 -10.57 -10.84 0.12
C THR A 27 -11.97 -10.73 0.72
N GLY A 28 -12.85 -9.89 0.17
CA GLY A 28 -14.15 -9.53 0.76
C GLY A 28 -14.06 -8.62 2.00
N SER A 29 -12.85 -8.19 2.39
CA SER A 29 -12.65 -7.29 3.53
C SER A 29 -12.65 -5.82 3.09
N ARG A 30 -13.15 -4.93 3.95
CA ARG A 30 -13.17 -3.48 3.68
C ARG A 30 -11.75 -2.94 3.52
N TRP A 31 -11.50 -2.21 2.44
CA TRP A 31 -10.23 -1.49 2.24
C TRP A 31 -10.07 -0.39 3.28
N LYS A 32 -8.83 -0.21 3.76
CA LYS A 32 -8.46 0.89 4.63
C LYS A 32 -7.79 1.96 3.79
N ASP A 33 -8.32 3.18 3.83
CA ASP A 33 -7.74 4.29 3.08
C ASP A 33 -6.28 4.48 3.46
N ILE A 34 -5.42 4.52 2.45
CA ILE A 34 -3.98 4.60 2.63
C ILE A 34 -3.62 6.06 2.90
N ASN A 35 -2.89 6.25 3.99
CA ASN A 35 -2.24 7.51 4.34
C ASN A 35 -0.86 7.21 4.94
N PHE A 36 -0.06 8.25 5.17
CA PHE A 36 1.28 8.09 5.69
C PHE A 36 1.33 7.32 7.02
N GLY A 37 0.38 7.58 7.92
CA GLY A 37 0.25 6.85 9.19
C GLY A 37 -0.07 5.36 8.99
N VAL A 38 -0.89 5.01 8.01
CA VAL A 38 -1.19 3.61 7.65
C VAL A 38 0.05 2.91 7.09
N ILE A 39 0.83 3.57 6.23
CA ILE A 39 2.06 3.01 5.67
C ILE A 39 3.06 2.74 6.79
N MET A 40 3.31 3.73 7.65
CA MET A 40 4.26 3.61 8.77
C MET A 40 3.81 2.57 9.81
N GLY A 41 2.50 2.49 10.06
CA GLY A 41 1.90 1.61 11.05
C GLY A 41 1.45 0.26 10.52
N CYS A 42 1.64 -0.06 9.24
CA CYS A 42 1.02 -1.25 8.61
C CYS A 42 1.41 -2.57 9.29
N GLY A 43 2.61 -2.64 9.88
CA GLY A 43 3.07 -3.81 10.63
C GLY A 43 2.32 -4.07 11.94
N LEU A 44 1.57 -3.08 12.44
CA LEU A 44 0.78 -3.14 13.68
C LEU A 44 -0.73 -3.25 13.42
N ILE A 45 -1.17 -3.21 12.15
CA ILE A 45 -2.58 -3.27 11.81
C ILE A 45 -3.06 -4.72 11.89
N ASP A 46 -4.01 -4.95 12.78
CA ASP A 46 -4.69 -6.22 12.94
C ASP A 46 -6.11 -6.17 12.38
N PHE A 47 -6.40 -7.06 11.43
CA PHE A 47 -7.76 -7.31 10.97
C PHE A 47 -8.40 -8.39 11.84
N LYS A 48 -9.69 -8.23 12.13
CA LYS A 48 -10.47 -9.18 12.90
C LYS A 48 -11.48 -9.89 11.99
N LYS A 49 -11.74 -11.15 12.28
CA LYS A 49 -12.85 -11.91 11.71
C LYS A 49 -14.16 -11.50 12.40
N GLU A 50 -15.28 -11.95 11.88
CA GLU A 50 -16.61 -11.71 12.47
C GLU A 50 -16.72 -12.22 13.92
N ASP A 51 -15.99 -13.29 14.26
CA ASP A 51 -15.91 -13.83 15.63
C ASP A 51 -15.04 -12.98 16.59
N GLY A 52 -14.52 -11.84 16.13
CA GLY A 52 -13.67 -10.93 16.89
C GLY A 52 -12.20 -11.39 17.01
N LYS A 53 -11.84 -12.59 16.54
CA LYS A 53 -10.46 -13.08 16.56
C LYS A 53 -9.63 -12.41 15.49
N LYS A 54 -8.34 -12.26 15.76
CA LYS A 54 -7.39 -11.74 14.77
C LYS A 54 -7.33 -12.67 13.55
N SER A 55 -7.41 -12.08 12.36
CA SER A 55 -7.19 -12.76 11.09
C SER A 55 -5.73 -12.59 10.69
N THR A 56 -4.86 -13.49 11.16
CA THR A 56 -3.42 -13.45 10.85
C THR A 56 -3.15 -13.40 9.35
N GLY A 57 -3.97 -14.09 8.54
CA GLY A 57 -3.88 -14.08 7.08
C GLY A 57 -4.16 -12.70 6.48
N LEU A 58 -5.26 -12.06 6.89
CA LEU A 58 -5.62 -10.72 6.39
C LEU A 58 -4.62 -9.65 6.86
N SER A 59 -4.20 -9.68 8.13
CA SER A 59 -3.17 -8.77 8.64
C SER A 59 -1.86 -8.90 7.87
N ARG A 60 -1.41 -10.14 7.61
CA ARG A 60 -0.20 -10.40 6.83
C ARG A 60 -0.34 -9.93 5.39
N LEU A 61 -1.46 -10.24 4.74
CA LEU A 61 -1.72 -9.83 3.36
C LEU A 61 -1.75 -8.31 3.23
N PHE A 62 -2.42 -7.60 4.14
CA PHE A 62 -2.46 -6.14 4.16
C PHE A 62 -1.05 -5.56 4.24
N ARG A 63 -0.24 -6.07 5.18
CA ARG A 63 1.15 -5.64 5.34
C ARG A 63 1.97 -5.85 4.07
N ILE A 64 1.82 -7.01 3.41
CA ILE A 64 2.51 -7.29 2.15
C ILE A 64 2.09 -6.27 1.08
N ILE A 65 0.78 -6.14 0.84
CA ILE A 65 0.25 -5.23 -0.19
C ILE A 65 0.76 -3.80 0.04
N VAL A 66 0.66 -3.29 1.27
CA VAL A 66 1.07 -1.91 1.58
C VAL A 66 2.57 -1.71 1.42
N LEU A 67 3.40 -2.64 1.92
CA LEU A 67 4.86 -2.50 1.84
C LEU A 67 5.38 -2.66 0.40
N GLU A 68 4.88 -3.64 -0.35
CA GLU A 68 5.28 -3.86 -1.74
C GLU A 68 4.83 -2.70 -2.64
N SER A 69 3.61 -2.17 -2.43
CA SER A 69 3.13 -0.99 -3.15
C SER A 69 3.96 0.25 -2.86
N THR A 70 4.31 0.47 -1.59
CA THR A 70 5.19 1.56 -1.15
C THR A 70 6.56 1.46 -1.80
N TYR A 71 7.15 0.25 -1.80
CA TYR A 71 8.44 -0.02 -2.43
C TYR A 71 8.39 0.20 -3.94
N LEU A 72 7.35 -0.29 -4.61
CA LEU A 72 7.17 -0.11 -6.05
C LEU A 72 7.05 1.38 -6.43
N ILE A 73 6.27 2.16 -5.70
CA ILE A 73 6.17 3.61 -5.91
C ILE A 73 7.53 4.29 -5.75
N TRP A 74 8.27 3.95 -4.69
CA TRP A 74 9.62 4.46 -4.48
C TRP A 74 10.58 4.08 -5.62
N LYS A 75 10.48 2.84 -6.12
CA LYS A 75 11.30 2.35 -7.23
C LYS A 75 10.99 3.09 -8.53
N LEU A 76 9.71 3.20 -8.91
CA LEU A 76 9.26 3.94 -10.09
C LEU A 76 9.72 5.40 -10.05
N ARG A 77 9.65 6.04 -8.87
CA ARG A 77 10.17 7.39 -8.66
C ARG A 77 11.67 7.47 -8.95
N ASN A 78 12.45 6.53 -8.43
CA ASN A 78 13.89 6.54 -8.59
C ASN A 78 14.33 6.22 -10.02
N GLU A 79 13.64 5.31 -10.69
CA GLU A 79 13.87 5.05 -12.12
C GLU A 79 13.65 6.32 -12.95
N ARG A 80 12.61 7.10 -12.66
CA ARG A 80 12.39 8.41 -13.31
C ARG A 80 13.48 9.43 -12.97
N VAL A 81 13.78 9.63 -11.68
CA VAL A 81 14.64 10.75 -11.23
C VAL A 81 16.12 10.47 -11.47
N ILE A 82 16.56 9.22 -11.36
CA ILE A 82 17.98 8.82 -11.42
C ILE A 82 18.30 8.14 -12.76
N GLY A 83 17.32 7.46 -13.36
CA GLY A 83 17.52 6.68 -14.60
C GLY A 83 17.62 7.50 -15.89
N GLY A 84 17.39 8.82 -15.84
CA GLY A 84 17.66 9.73 -16.96
C GLY A 84 16.86 9.47 -18.23
N LYS A 85 15.66 8.89 -18.13
CA LYS A 85 14.71 8.77 -19.25
C LYS A 85 13.54 9.72 -19.00
N ASP A 86 13.68 10.93 -19.53
CA ASP A 86 12.56 11.80 -19.88
C ASP A 86 11.99 11.39 -21.25
#